data_AF-A0A6G3T479-F1
#
_entry.id   AF-A0A6G3T479-F1
#
_cell.length_a   1.000
_cell.length_b   1.000
_cell.length_c   1.000
_cell.angle_alpha   90.00
_cell.angle_beta   90.00
_cell.angle_gamma   90.00
#
_symmetry.space_group_name_H-M   'P 1'
#
loop_
_entity.id
_entity.type
_entity.pdbx_description
1 polymer ?
#
loop_
_entity_poly.entity_id
_entity_poly.type
_entity_poly.pdbx_seq_one_letter_code
_entity_poly.pdbx_strand_id
1 'polypeptide(L)'
;MTLAPQQLHGHGPLTTGAEEIVEEIWERLGRVEQRVREAVAARRSVDPDPDDPYRGQYLTPEGAARILETRDAFTPVPAYEDGAVPDAPTGSRLGRLAERFGLAPLDAELLLVAMAPDIDTRFERLYGYLNDDLTRRRPTIGLALELCGLPAAGSGRFRFAPSAPLVAGGLLEIADAERPLLSRALRVPDRVTAHLLGDDRT
;
A
#
# COMPACT_ATOMS: atom_id res chain seq x y z
N MET A 1 64.75 15.93 -17.75
CA MET A 1 64.31 16.33 -16.40
C MET A 1 63.44 17.56 -16.56
N THR A 2 62.22 17.74 -16.05
CA THR A 2 61.36 16.98 -15.13
C THR A 2 60.07 17.81 -14.99
N LEU A 3 58.95 17.15 -14.64
CA LEU A 3 57.63 17.65 -14.22
C LEU A 3 56.59 18.00 -15.30
N ALA A 4 55.67 17.05 -15.47
CA ALA A 4 54.29 17.31 -15.85
C ALA A 4 53.50 17.91 -14.66
N PRO A 5 52.48 18.73 -14.89
CA PRO A 5 51.43 18.99 -13.91
C PRO A 5 50.11 18.33 -14.31
N GLN A 6 49.73 17.33 -13.50
CA GLN A 6 48.43 17.14 -12.86
C GLN A 6 47.16 17.27 -13.70
N GLN A 7 46.57 16.12 -14.02
CA GLN A 7 45.15 16.01 -14.39
C GLN A 7 44.27 16.29 -13.16
N LEU A 8 43.35 17.25 -13.32
CA LEU A 8 42.25 17.53 -12.40
C LEU A 8 41.23 16.39 -12.45
N HIS A 9 40.86 15.90 -11.27
CA HIS A 9 39.79 14.93 -11.05
C HIS A 9 38.44 15.49 -11.52
N GLY A 10 37.86 14.93 -12.57
CA GLY A 10 36.44 15.05 -12.88
C GLY A 10 35.68 13.90 -12.24
N HIS A 11 34.93 14.18 -11.18
CA HIS A 11 34.00 13.24 -10.55
C HIS A 11 32.88 12.91 -11.54
N GLY A 12 32.75 11.63 -11.92
CA GLY A 12 31.60 11.15 -12.70
C GLY A 12 30.29 11.24 -11.90
N PRO A 13 29.13 11.31 -12.58
CA PRO A 13 27.84 11.51 -11.92
C PRO A 13 27.43 10.26 -11.14
N LEU A 14 27.18 10.41 -9.83
CA LEU A 14 26.66 9.36 -8.94
C LEU A 14 25.13 9.45 -8.74
N THR A 15 24.43 10.33 -9.48
CA THR A 15 23.03 10.69 -9.22
C THR A 15 21.98 9.85 -9.94
N THR A 16 22.32 9.18 -11.04
CA THR A 16 21.35 8.50 -11.91
C THR A 16 20.60 7.35 -11.21
N GLY A 17 21.27 6.58 -10.35
CA GLY A 17 20.64 5.41 -9.72
C GLY A 17 19.63 5.74 -8.62
N ALA A 18 19.77 6.85 -7.89
CA ALA A 18 18.81 7.22 -6.84
C ALA A 18 17.50 7.76 -7.42
N GLU A 19 17.59 8.49 -8.53
CA GLU A 19 16.44 9.02 -9.27
C GLU A 19 15.64 7.88 -9.93
N GLU A 20 16.30 6.93 -10.60
CA GLU A 20 15.67 5.73 -11.19
C GLU A 20 14.97 4.84 -10.15
N ILE A 21 15.52 4.73 -8.94
CA ILE A 21 14.94 3.95 -7.83
C ILE A 21 13.63 4.58 -7.33
N VAL A 22 13.61 5.90 -7.23
CA VAL A 22 12.46 6.65 -6.75
C VAL A 22 11.33 6.66 -7.79
N GLU A 23 11.68 6.67 -9.09
CA GLU A 23 10.72 6.52 -10.19
C GLU A 23 9.95 5.19 -10.13
N GLU A 24 10.58 4.06 -9.78
CA GLU A 24 9.89 2.77 -9.63
C GLU A 24 8.81 2.84 -8.53
N ILE A 25 9.14 3.41 -7.37
CA ILE A 25 8.21 3.55 -6.26
C ILE A 25 7.03 4.43 -6.66
N TRP A 26 7.26 5.50 -7.44
CA TRP A 26 6.21 6.35 -7.98
C TRP A 26 5.33 5.62 -8.99
N GLU A 27 5.90 4.84 -9.90
CA GLU A 27 5.12 4.05 -10.85
C GLU A 27 4.19 3.07 -10.11
N ARG A 28 4.73 2.34 -9.12
CA ARG A 28 3.93 1.40 -8.33
C ARG A 28 2.89 2.08 -7.45
N LEU A 29 3.19 3.24 -6.87
CA LEU A 29 2.19 4.04 -6.15
C LEU A 29 1.13 4.62 -7.08
N GLY A 30 1.46 4.91 -8.35
CA GLY A 30 0.49 5.24 -9.39
C GLY A 30 -0.52 4.11 -9.62
N ARG A 31 -0.07 2.85 -9.61
CA ARG A 31 -0.96 1.68 -9.65
C ARG A 31 -1.82 1.57 -8.40
N VAL A 32 -1.29 1.87 -7.21
CA VAL A 32 -2.11 1.94 -5.98
C VAL A 32 -3.18 3.02 -6.11
N GLU A 33 -2.86 4.20 -6.63
CA GLU A 33 -3.85 5.27 -6.88
C GLU A 33 -4.94 4.79 -7.84
N GLN A 34 -4.57 4.11 -8.93
CA GLN A 34 -5.52 3.59 -9.91
C GLN A 34 -6.52 2.61 -9.29
N ARG A 35 -6.02 1.65 -8.49
CA ARG A 35 -6.88 0.71 -7.74
C ARG A 35 -7.81 1.42 -6.76
N VAL A 36 -7.32 2.44 -6.08
CA VAL A 36 -8.13 3.28 -5.18
C VAL A 36 -9.23 4.02 -5.95
N ARG A 37 -8.90 4.59 -7.12
CA ARG A 37 -9.87 5.29 -7.98
C ARG A 37 -10.98 4.34 -8.43
N GLU A 38 -10.64 3.13 -8.81
CA GLU A 38 -11.60 2.10 -9.21
C GLU A 38 -12.46 1.64 -8.03
N ALA A 39 -11.87 1.43 -6.84
CA ALA A 39 -12.62 1.11 -5.63
C ALA A 39 -13.58 2.23 -5.19
N VAL A 40 -13.18 3.50 -5.33
CA VAL A 40 -14.04 4.67 -5.07
C VAL A 40 -15.15 4.75 -6.11
N ALA A 41 -14.85 4.57 -7.40
CA ALA A 41 -15.85 4.59 -8.47
C ALA A 41 -16.89 3.47 -8.29
N ALA A 42 -16.44 2.28 -7.90
CA ALA A 42 -17.31 1.14 -7.61
C ALA A 42 -18.22 1.39 -6.40
N ARG A 43 -17.74 2.04 -5.35
CA ARG A 43 -18.60 2.46 -4.23
C ARG A 43 -19.59 3.54 -4.66
N ARG A 44 -19.13 4.57 -5.39
CA ARG A 44 -19.99 5.67 -5.84
C ARG A 44 -21.11 5.27 -6.80
N SER A 45 -20.93 4.23 -7.62
CA SER A 45 -21.97 3.79 -8.55
C SER A 45 -23.20 3.19 -7.88
N VAL A 46 -23.04 2.68 -6.65
CA VAL A 46 -24.11 2.09 -5.84
C VAL A 46 -24.54 2.99 -4.69
N ASP A 47 -23.89 4.14 -4.52
CA ASP A 47 -24.07 5.03 -3.37
C ASP A 47 -24.91 6.26 -3.72
N PRO A 48 -26.14 6.36 -3.22
CA PRO A 48 -27.01 7.50 -3.49
C PRO A 48 -26.62 8.75 -2.70
N ASP A 49 -25.79 8.65 -1.64
CA ASP A 49 -25.39 9.79 -0.80
C ASP A 49 -23.88 9.74 -0.42
N PRO A 50 -22.99 10.01 -1.39
CA PRO A 50 -21.55 9.92 -1.20
C PRO A 50 -20.98 11.00 -0.25
N ASP A 51 -21.73 12.08 0.00
CA ASP A 51 -21.28 13.23 0.80
C ASP A 51 -21.99 13.30 2.17
N ASP A 52 -22.68 12.22 2.61
CA ASP A 52 -23.39 12.17 3.90
C ASP A 52 -22.43 12.47 5.09
N PRO A 53 -22.65 13.58 5.82
CA PRO A 53 -21.80 13.97 6.94
C PRO A 53 -21.93 13.04 8.17
N TYR A 54 -22.94 12.16 8.22
CA TYR A 54 -23.18 11.20 9.31
C TYR A 54 -22.82 9.76 8.94
N ARG A 55 -22.13 9.53 7.81
CA ARG A 55 -21.68 8.21 7.37
C ARG A 55 -20.97 7.44 8.49
N GLY A 56 -21.40 6.20 8.70
CA GLY A 56 -20.89 5.31 9.76
C GLY A 56 -21.38 5.60 11.18
N GLN A 57 -22.15 6.67 11.42
CA GLN A 57 -22.67 7.01 12.77
C GLN A 57 -24.02 6.38 13.09
N TYR A 58 -24.85 6.13 12.06
CA TYR A 58 -26.17 5.52 12.20
C TYR A 58 -26.38 4.46 11.12
N LEU A 59 -26.91 3.30 11.51
CA LEU A 59 -27.32 2.25 10.57
C LEU A 59 -28.81 2.38 10.29
N THR A 60 -29.15 2.95 9.13
CA THR A 60 -30.54 2.98 8.64
C THR A 60 -30.92 1.63 8.01
N PRO A 61 -32.22 1.32 7.85
CA PRO A 61 -32.64 0.14 7.09
C PRO A 61 -32.07 0.09 5.66
N GLU A 62 -32.01 1.25 4.99
CA GLU A 62 -31.41 1.38 3.66
C GLU A 62 -29.89 1.15 3.73
N GLY A 63 -29.21 1.66 4.76
CA GLY A 63 -27.80 1.39 5.02
C GLY A 63 -27.52 -0.09 5.28
N ALA A 64 -28.39 -0.78 6.02
CA ALA A 64 -28.29 -2.21 6.26
C ALA A 64 -28.49 -3.02 4.97
N ALA A 65 -29.46 -2.64 4.13
CA ALA A 65 -29.64 -3.24 2.81
C ALA A 65 -28.40 -3.05 1.92
N ARG A 66 -27.77 -1.86 1.94
CA ARG A 66 -26.51 -1.60 1.23
C ARG A 66 -25.36 -2.50 1.70
N ILE A 67 -25.25 -2.75 3.00
CA ILE A 67 -24.24 -3.68 3.54
C ILE A 67 -24.46 -5.09 3.00
N LEU A 68 -25.73 -5.54 2.89
CA LEU A 68 -26.07 -6.84 2.33
C LEU A 68 -25.86 -6.92 0.81
N GLU A 69 -25.97 -5.80 0.09
CA GLU A 69 -25.67 -5.70 -1.34
C GLU A 69 -24.16 -5.55 -1.62
N THR A 70 -23.38 -5.19 -0.59
CA THR A 70 -21.92 -5.13 -0.68
C THR A 70 -21.35 -6.53 -0.87
N ARG A 71 -20.24 -6.65 -1.60
CA ARG A 71 -19.62 -7.95 -1.88
C ARG A 71 -19.32 -8.71 -0.59
N ASP A 72 -19.75 -9.98 -0.56
CA ASP A 72 -19.40 -10.89 0.52
C ASP A 72 -17.90 -11.20 0.54
N ALA A 73 -17.39 -11.49 1.75
CA ALA A 73 -15.97 -11.79 2.03
C ALA A 73 -15.37 -12.97 1.23
N PHE A 74 -16.22 -13.73 0.55
CA PHE A 74 -15.87 -14.95 -0.18
C PHE A 74 -15.56 -14.71 -1.66
N THR A 75 -15.99 -13.58 -2.22
CA THR A 75 -15.88 -13.32 -3.66
C THR A 75 -14.58 -12.57 -3.95
N PRO A 76 -13.73 -13.02 -4.90
CA PRO A 76 -12.57 -12.26 -5.34
C PRO A 76 -13.00 -10.86 -5.80
N VAL A 77 -12.23 -9.83 -5.48
CA VAL A 77 -12.50 -8.47 -5.95
C VAL A 77 -12.19 -8.44 -7.46
N PRO A 78 -12.95 -7.70 -8.31
CA PRO A 78 -12.58 -7.58 -9.72
C PRO A 78 -11.14 -7.08 -9.77
N ALA A 79 -10.30 -7.71 -10.58
CA ALA A 79 -8.91 -7.31 -10.68
C ALA A 79 -8.88 -5.83 -11.08
N TYR A 80 -8.41 -5.00 -10.16
CA TYR A 80 -8.09 -3.62 -10.45
C TYR A 80 -6.75 -3.68 -11.21
N GLU A 81 -6.84 -3.61 -12.54
CA GLU A 81 -5.85 -4.02 -13.57
C GLU A 81 -5.87 -5.52 -13.98
N ASP A 82 -6.04 -5.78 -15.28
CA ASP A 82 -5.78 -7.07 -15.93
C ASP A 82 -4.26 -7.31 -15.98
N GLY A 83 -3.68 -7.82 -14.89
CA GLY A 83 -2.25 -8.10 -14.85
C GLY A 83 -1.81 -8.93 -13.65
N ALA A 84 -0.85 -9.82 -13.86
CA ALA A 84 -0.13 -10.45 -12.76
C ALA A 84 0.59 -9.36 -11.95
N VAL A 85 0.58 -9.47 -10.61
CA VAL A 85 1.36 -8.59 -9.74
C VAL A 85 2.83 -8.66 -10.17
N PRO A 86 3.43 -7.58 -10.69
CA PRO A 86 4.78 -7.64 -11.22
C PRO A 86 5.79 -7.76 -10.09
N ASP A 87 6.77 -8.65 -10.25
CA ASP A 87 7.95 -8.72 -9.40
C ASP A 87 8.65 -7.35 -9.33
N ALA A 88 9.22 -7.03 -8.17
CA ALA A 88 10.11 -5.88 -8.06
C ALA A 88 11.34 -6.09 -8.97
N PRO A 89 11.75 -5.09 -9.76
CA PRO A 89 12.91 -5.22 -10.63
C PRO A 89 14.15 -5.64 -9.82
N THR A 90 14.89 -6.63 -10.33
CA THR A 90 16.11 -7.11 -9.69
C THR A 90 17.10 -5.96 -9.51
N GLY A 91 17.57 -5.77 -8.27
CA GLY A 91 18.51 -4.71 -7.93
C GLY A 91 17.87 -3.36 -7.56
N SER A 92 16.55 -3.20 -7.61
CA SER A 92 15.89 -2.02 -7.02
C SER A 92 15.88 -2.06 -5.50
N ARG A 93 15.54 -0.96 -4.82
CA ARG A 93 15.44 -0.96 -3.34
C ARG A 93 14.36 -1.91 -2.85
N LEU A 94 13.20 -1.86 -3.49
CA LEU A 94 12.10 -2.76 -3.19
C LEU A 94 12.47 -4.21 -3.53
N GLY A 95 13.18 -4.44 -4.64
CA GLY A 95 13.70 -5.75 -5.01
C GLY A 95 14.67 -6.32 -3.98
N ARG A 96 15.67 -5.53 -3.54
CA ARG A 96 16.61 -5.93 -2.48
C ARG A 96 15.92 -6.16 -1.14
N LEU A 97 14.92 -5.35 -0.80
CA LEU A 97 14.12 -5.55 0.41
C LEU A 97 13.32 -6.87 0.30
N ALA A 98 12.74 -7.13 -0.86
CA ALA A 98 11.98 -8.35 -1.11
C ALA A 98 12.87 -9.60 -1.02
N GLU A 99 14.03 -9.59 -1.65
CA GLU A 99 15.02 -10.67 -1.57
C GLU A 99 15.48 -10.91 -0.12
N ARG A 100 15.82 -9.84 0.60
CA ARG A 100 16.35 -9.92 1.97
C ARG A 100 15.34 -10.50 2.97
N PHE A 101 14.07 -10.16 2.82
CA PHE A 101 13.02 -10.58 3.76
C PHE A 101 12.18 -11.76 3.23
N GLY A 102 12.45 -12.24 2.01
CA GLY A 102 11.66 -13.31 1.39
C GLY A 102 10.23 -12.90 1.06
N LEU A 103 10.04 -11.65 0.61
CA LEU A 103 8.73 -11.11 0.25
C LEU A 103 8.26 -11.70 -1.08
N ALA A 104 7.01 -12.15 -1.11
CA ALA A 104 6.33 -12.44 -2.37
C ALA A 104 5.92 -11.12 -3.05
N PRO A 105 5.58 -11.15 -4.35
CA PRO A 105 5.18 -9.94 -5.09
C PRO A 105 3.98 -9.23 -4.44
N LEU A 106 3.03 -10.03 -3.95
CA LEU A 106 1.89 -9.52 -3.19
C LEU A 106 2.31 -8.77 -1.91
N ASP A 107 3.35 -9.23 -1.21
CA ASP A 107 3.79 -8.58 0.03
C ASP A 107 4.30 -7.16 -0.26
N ALA A 108 4.98 -6.96 -1.40
CA ALA A 108 5.42 -5.65 -1.85
C ALA A 108 4.22 -4.72 -2.14
N GLU A 109 3.17 -5.23 -2.79
CA GLU A 109 1.94 -4.44 -3.04
C GLU A 109 1.22 -4.06 -1.74
N LEU A 110 1.12 -4.99 -0.78
CA LEU A 110 0.54 -4.72 0.53
C LEU A 110 1.34 -3.65 1.29
N LEU A 111 2.67 -3.67 1.20
CA LEU A 111 3.55 -2.67 1.79
C LEU A 111 3.30 -1.29 1.17
N LEU A 112 3.18 -1.21 -0.15
CA LEU A 112 2.93 0.05 -0.87
C LEU A 112 1.56 0.65 -0.55
N VAL A 113 0.52 -0.19 -0.43
CA VAL A 113 -0.81 0.25 0.03
C VAL A 113 -0.72 0.85 1.45
N ALA A 114 0.02 0.22 2.35
CA ALA A 114 0.20 0.73 3.71
C ALA A 114 1.03 2.03 3.78
N MET A 115 1.99 2.19 2.86
CA MET A 115 2.89 3.35 2.77
C MET A 115 2.24 4.58 2.10
N ALA A 116 1.27 4.37 1.20
CA ALA A 116 0.64 5.44 0.41
C ALA A 116 0.24 6.71 1.20
N PRO A 117 -0.41 6.65 2.38
CA PRO A 117 -0.76 7.86 3.15
C PRO A 117 0.44 8.62 3.72
N ASP A 118 1.60 7.96 3.88
CA ASP A 118 2.84 8.63 4.32
C ASP A 118 3.51 9.41 3.18
N ILE A 119 3.16 9.10 1.93
CA ILE A 119 3.66 9.77 0.73
C ILE A 119 2.71 10.88 0.28
N ASP A 120 1.41 10.62 0.29
CA ASP A 120 0.39 11.55 -0.16
C ASP A 120 -0.84 11.53 0.76
N THR A 121 -1.05 12.65 1.45
CA THR A 121 -2.16 12.87 2.38
C THR A 121 -3.56 12.71 1.76
N ARG A 122 -3.70 12.73 0.42
CA ARG A 122 -4.97 12.42 -0.25
C ARG A 122 -5.44 11.00 0.09
N PHE A 123 -4.51 10.04 0.22
CA PHE A 123 -4.85 8.66 0.60
C PHE A 123 -5.51 8.57 1.97
N GLU A 124 -5.19 9.44 2.93
CA GLU A 124 -5.84 9.45 4.24
C GLU A 124 -7.37 9.57 4.12
N ARG A 125 -7.82 10.53 3.30
CA ARG A 125 -9.25 10.80 3.09
C ARG A 125 -9.91 9.72 2.24
N LEU A 126 -9.21 9.24 1.20
CA LEU A 126 -9.70 8.17 0.34
C LEU A 126 -9.85 6.86 1.13
N TYR A 127 -8.89 6.51 1.98
CA TYR A 127 -8.98 5.32 2.83
C TYR A 127 -10.07 5.47 3.89
N GLY A 128 -10.25 6.65 4.48
CA GLY A 128 -11.39 6.91 5.36
C GLY A 128 -12.72 6.67 4.66
N TYR A 129 -12.88 7.15 3.43
CA TYR A 129 -14.07 6.88 2.61
C TYR A 129 -14.25 5.39 2.29
N LEU A 130 -13.18 4.71 1.86
CA LEU A 130 -13.22 3.29 1.50
C LEU A 130 -13.48 2.38 2.71
N ASN A 131 -13.02 2.78 3.90
CA ASN A 131 -13.30 2.13 5.18
C ASN A 131 -14.70 2.43 5.73
N ASP A 132 -15.48 3.32 5.09
CA ASP A 132 -16.74 3.86 5.60
C ASP A 132 -16.60 4.55 6.97
N ASP A 133 -15.42 5.09 7.26
CA ASP A 133 -15.07 5.72 8.55
C ASP A 133 -13.97 6.77 8.33
N LEU A 134 -14.36 8.05 8.21
CA LEU A 134 -13.43 9.16 7.98
C LEU A 134 -12.43 9.39 9.12
N THR A 135 -12.65 8.79 10.29
CA THR A 135 -11.66 8.83 11.38
C THR A 135 -10.50 7.85 11.14
N ARG A 136 -10.68 6.87 10.24
CA ARG A 136 -9.67 5.87 9.89
C ARG A 136 -8.92 6.22 8.62
N ARG A 137 -7.80 6.91 8.81
CA ARG A 137 -6.94 7.42 7.73
C ARG A 137 -5.86 6.45 7.26
N ARG A 138 -5.84 5.24 7.82
CA ARG A 138 -4.92 4.17 7.47
C ARG A 138 -5.67 3.04 6.77
N PRO A 139 -5.03 2.30 5.85
CA PRO A 139 -5.68 1.14 5.29
C PRO A 139 -5.84 0.07 6.37
N THR A 140 -6.97 -0.61 6.34
CA THR A 140 -7.20 -1.80 7.15
C THR A 140 -6.69 -3.04 6.42
N ILE A 141 -6.51 -4.16 7.13
CA ILE A 141 -6.20 -5.46 6.48
C ILE A 141 -7.24 -5.79 5.39
N GLY A 142 -8.53 -5.56 5.67
CA GLY A 142 -9.60 -5.77 4.70
C GLY A 142 -9.43 -4.90 3.46
N LEU A 143 -9.20 -3.60 3.64
CA LEU A 143 -9.00 -2.67 2.53
C LEU A 143 -7.75 -3.00 1.70
N ALA A 144 -6.66 -3.40 2.35
CA ALA A 144 -5.43 -3.76 1.64
C ALA A 144 -5.59 -5.03 0.79
N LEU A 145 -6.31 -6.03 1.31
CA LEU A 145 -6.68 -7.21 0.52
C LEU A 145 -7.60 -6.84 -0.65
N GLU A 146 -8.58 -5.98 -0.41
CA GLU A 146 -9.51 -5.52 -1.44
C GLU A 146 -8.78 -4.81 -2.58
N LEU A 147 -7.95 -3.82 -2.26
CA LEU A 147 -7.16 -3.08 -3.26
C LEU A 147 -6.18 -3.99 -4.01
N CYS A 148 -5.74 -5.10 -3.43
CA CYS A 148 -4.91 -6.10 -4.09
C CYS A 148 -5.72 -7.20 -4.81
N GLY A 149 -7.03 -7.05 -4.97
CA GLY A 149 -7.87 -8.01 -5.71
C GLY A 149 -8.21 -9.30 -4.95
N LEU A 150 -7.89 -9.37 -3.66
CA LEU A 150 -7.98 -10.61 -2.88
C LEU A 150 -9.27 -10.70 -2.08
N PRO A 151 -9.89 -11.90 -2.01
CA PRO A 151 -11.03 -12.11 -1.12
C PRO A 151 -10.57 -12.05 0.34
N ALA A 152 -11.36 -11.39 1.19
CA ALA A 152 -11.03 -11.20 2.60
C ALA A 152 -10.97 -12.53 3.40
N ALA A 153 -11.74 -13.55 2.99
CA ALA A 153 -11.68 -14.90 3.55
C ALA A 153 -10.54 -15.75 2.98
N GLY A 154 -9.82 -15.27 1.96
CA GLY A 154 -8.75 -15.99 1.28
C GLY A 154 -7.46 -16.10 2.08
N SER A 155 -6.49 -16.84 1.53
CA SER A 155 -5.18 -17.08 2.14
C SER A 155 -4.32 -15.82 2.28
N GLY A 156 -4.62 -14.74 1.53
CA GLY A 156 -3.92 -13.46 1.64
C GLY A 156 -3.87 -12.91 3.06
N ARG A 157 -4.88 -13.20 3.90
CA ARG A 157 -4.91 -12.77 5.30
C ARG A 157 -3.76 -13.33 6.15
N PHE A 158 -3.18 -14.46 5.76
CA PHE A 158 -2.06 -15.07 6.48
C PHE A 158 -0.74 -14.31 6.27
N ARG A 159 -0.67 -13.40 5.29
CA ARG A 159 0.48 -12.48 5.09
C ARG A 159 0.64 -11.46 6.22
N PHE A 160 -0.38 -11.31 7.08
CA PHE A 160 -0.39 -10.44 8.26
C PHE A 160 -0.20 -11.22 9.57
N ALA A 161 0.11 -12.52 9.51
CA ALA A 161 0.42 -13.28 10.72
C ALA A 161 1.71 -12.75 11.37
N PRO A 162 1.89 -12.84 12.70
CA PRO A 162 3.12 -12.40 13.35
C PRO A 162 4.41 -13.04 12.80
N SER A 163 4.31 -14.26 12.27
CA SER A 163 5.41 -15.00 11.65
C SER A 163 5.57 -14.73 10.15
N ALA A 164 4.67 -13.97 9.52
CA ALA A 164 4.74 -13.68 8.10
C ALA A 164 5.84 -12.64 7.81
N PRO A 165 6.51 -12.69 6.65
CA PRO A 165 7.67 -11.85 6.34
C PRO A 165 7.49 -10.34 6.60
N LEU A 166 6.32 -9.79 6.25
CA LEU A 166 6.02 -8.36 6.46
C LEU A 166 6.06 -7.96 7.94
N VAL A 167 5.48 -8.79 8.81
CA VAL A 167 5.35 -8.49 10.25
C VAL A 167 6.61 -8.92 11.00
N ALA A 168 7.08 -10.15 10.75
CA ALA A 168 8.28 -10.69 11.38
C ALA A 168 9.55 -9.89 11.03
N GLY A 169 9.61 -9.36 9.80
CA GLY A 169 10.68 -8.47 9.36
C GLY A 169 10.57 -7.04 9.87
N GLY A 170 9.50 -6.69 10.58
CA GLY A 170 9.22 -5.33 11.03
C GLY A 170 9.09 -4.34 9.86
N LEU A 171 8.57 -4.80 8.72
CA LEU A 171 8.28 -3.96 7.55
C LEU A 171 6.89 -3.36 7.61
N LEU A 172 5.98 -4.04 8.32
CA LEU A 172 4.59 -3.66 8.49
C LEU A 172 4.17 -3.84 9.95
N GLU A 173 3.60 -2.79 10.52
CA GLU A 173 3.00 -2.79 11.85
C GLU A 173 1.47 -2.93 11.73
N ILE A 174 0.89 -3.74 12.62
CA ILE A 174 -0.55 -3.93 12.72
C ILE A 174 -1.01 -3.26 14.02
N ALA A 175 -1.82 -2.22 13.88
CA ALA A 175 -2.43 -1.50 14.99
C ALA A 175 -3.84 -2.04 15.30
N ASP A 176 -4.45 -1.52 16.37
CA ASP A 176 -5.81 -1.84 16.80
C ASP A 176 -6.04 -3.34 17.10
N ALA A 177 -5.17 -3.98 17.89
CA ALA A 177 -5.14 -5.44 18.09
C ALA A 177 -6.47 -6.02 18.63
N GLU A 178 -7.16 -5.25 19.45
CA GLU A 178 -8.49 -5.48 20.01
C GLU A 178 -9.61 -5.53 18.96
N ARG A 179 -9.39 -5.06 17.73
CA ARG A 179 -10.35 -5.16 16.64
C ARG A 179 -10.30 -6.53 15.94
N PRO A 180 -11.40 -6.94 15.28
CA PRO A 180 -11.39 -8.07 14.34
C PRO A 180 -10.31 -7.88 13.27
N LEU A 181 -9.70 -8.99 12.81
CA LEU A 181 -8.52 -8.98 11.93
C LEU A 181 -8.64 -7.98 10.76
N LEU A 182 -9.74 -8.04 10.00
CA LEU A 182 -9.92 -7.23 8.80
C LEU A 182 -10.05 -5.73 9.09
N SER A 183 -10.41 -5.35 10.33
CA SER A 183 -10.58 -3.96 10.75
C SER A 183 -9.34 -3.36 11.41
N ARG A 184 -8.24 -4.12 11.51
CA ARG A 184 -6.97 -3.67 12.07
C ARG A 184 -6.24 -2.80 11.08
N ALA A 185 -5.71 -1.66 11.53
CA ALA A 185 -4.99 -0.73 10.69
C ALA A 185 -3.55 -1.20 10.40
N LEU A 186 -3.06 -0.83 9.22
CA LEU A 186 -1.70 -1.11 8.76
C LEU A 186 -0.87 0.16 8.75
N ARG A 187 0.39 0.06 9.20
CA ARG A 187 1.37 1.15 9.15
C ARG A 187 2.74 0.66 8.71
N VAL A 188 3.42 1.46 7.90
CA VAL A 188 4.82 1.23 7.56
C VAL A 188 5.70 2.04 8.53
N PRO A 189 6.71 1.43 9.17
CA PRO A 189 7.64 2.18 10.02
C PRO A 189 8.43 3.20 9.23
N ASP A 190 8.68 4.38 9.80
CA ASP A 190 9.35 5.51 9.13
C ASP A 190 10.71 5.11 8.51
N ARG A 191 11.47 4.21 9.16
CA ARG A 191 12.75 3.67 8.64
C ARG A 191 12.60 2.95 7.30
N VAL A 192 11.47 2.27 7.09
CA VAL A 192 11.19 1.49 5.87
C VAL A 192 10.81 2.44 4.76
N THR A 193 9.95 3.42 5.05
CA THR A 193 9.60 4.50 4.11
C THR A 193 10.86 5.28 3.70
N ALA A 194 11.68 5.70 4.66
CA ALA A 194 12.95 6.40 4.41
C ALA A 194 13.89 5.57 3.52
N HIS A 195 14.07 4.28 3.84
CA HIS A 195 14.87 3.37 3.04
C HIS A 195 14.39 3.28 1.60
N LEU A 196 13.08 3.07 1.38
CA LEU A 196 12.49 2.96 0.04
C LEU A 196 12.61 4.25 -0.77
N LEU A 197 12.57 5.41 -0.11
CA LEU A 197 12.74 6.73 -0.73
C LEU A 197 14.21 7.14 -0.96
N GLY A 198 15.18 6.31 -0.59
CA GLY A 198 16.59 6.57 -0.88
C GLY A 198 17.49 6.84 0.32
N ASP A 199 16.96 6.86 1.54
CA ASP A 199 17.76 7.15 2.74
C ASP A 199 18.27 5.86 3.42
N ASP A 200 19.57 5.61 3.28
CA ASP A 200 20.26 4.45 3.89
C ASP A 200 20.79 4.69 5.30
N ARG A 201 20.46 5.83 5.94
CA ARG A 201 21.03 6.22 7.24
C ARG A 201 20.21 5.77 8.46
N THR A 202 19.15 4.97 8.25
CA THR A 202 18.20 4.55 9.30
C THR A 202 18.21 3.05 9.50
#